data_AF-A0A8B2I279-F1
#
_entry.id   AF-A0A8B2I279-F1
#
_cell.length_a   1.000
_cell.length_b   1.000
_cell.length_c   1.000
_cell.angle_alpha   90.00
_cell.angle_beta   90.00
_cell.angle_gamma   90.00
#
_symmetry.space_group_name_H-M   'P 1'
#
loop_
_entity.id
_entity.type
_entity.pdbx_description
1 polymer ?
#
loop_
_entity_poly.entity_id
_entity_poly.type
_entity_poly.pdbx_seq_one_letter_code
_entity_poly.pdbx_strand_id
1 'polypeptide(L)'
;MSVAGLYMLNTDAYAEEKVKQALDMLLIDRGNEFRELASVLLPGSKSLSSMPHWQEFILNFCLDVEESFKTWSGKNSLVKSSPQKALTILRQLSRDKTSMNQLAHLLNISYNLSLEFKEIYRRLR
;
A
#
# COMPACT_ATOMS: atom_id res chain seq x y z
N MET A 1 20.37 -19.48 1.70
CA MET A 1 19.19 -19.79 0.86
C MET A 1 18.61 -18.47 0.38
N SER A 2 18.35 -18.37 -0.92
CA SER A 2 18.07 -17.11 -1.63
C SER A 2 16.75 -16.47 -1.17
N VAL A 3 16.82 -15.26 -0.59
CA VAL A 3 15.67 -14.41 -0.18
C VAL A 3 15.11 -13.65 -1.40
N ALA A 4 14.89 -14.36 -2.51
CA ALA A 4 14.50 -13.76 -3.79
C ALA A 4 12.97 -13.57 -3.94
N GLY A 5 12.25 -13.28 -2.86
CA GLY A 5 10.78 -13.25 -2.89
C GLY A 5 10.07 -12.31 -1.92
N LEU A 6 10.78 -11.52 -1.12
CA LEU A 6 10.13 -10.41 -0.44
C LEU A 6 9.95 -9.29 -1.47
N TYR A 7 8.73 -8.80 -1.67
CA TYR A 7 8.54 -7.48 -2.28
C TYR A 7 9.18 -6.47 -1.33
N MET A 8 10.48 -6.20 -1.51
CA MET A 8 11.15 -5.07 -0.91
C MET A 8 10.23 -3.86 -1.07
N LEU A 9 10.09 -3.07 -0.01
CA LEU A 9 9.41 -1.80 -0.17
C LEU A 9 10.07 -1.07 -1.35
N ASN A 10 9.29 -0.43 -2.22
CA ASN A 10 9.82 0.24 -3.43
C ASN A 10 10.84 1.37 -3.14
N THR A 11 11.29 1.50 -1.90
CA THR A 11 12.19 2.52 -1.39
C THR A 11 13.28 1.89 -0.54
N ASP A 12 14.55 2.18 -0.85
CA ASP A 12 15.73 1.81 -0.05
C ASP A 12 15.78 2.48 1.34
N ALA A 13 14.76 3.28 1.67
CA ALA A 13 14.66 4.05 2.91
C ALA A 13 14.32 3.22 4.15
N TYR A 14 13.97 1.94 4.01
CA TYR A 14 13.54 1.09 5.12
C TYR A 14 14.41 -0.16 5.29
N ALA A 15 14.81 -0.43 6.53
CA ALA A 15 15.50 -1.65 6.92
C ALA A 15 14.49 -2.81 7.02
N GLU A 16 14.77 -3.92 6.33
CA GLU A 16 13.86 -5.06 6.15
C GLU A 16 13.29 -5.61 7.47
N GLU A 17 14.14 -5.82 8.48
CA GLU A 17 13.71 -6.35 9.79
C GLU A 17 12.69 -5.42 10.46
N LYS A 18 12.93 -4.11 10.37
CA LYS A 18 12.10 -3.08 10.99
C LYS A 18 10.81 -2.87 10.21
N VAL A 19 10.82 -3.07 8.88
CA VAL A 19 9.60 -3.12 8.06
C VAL A 19 8.71 -4.26 8.51
N LYS A 20 9.27 -5.45 8.64
CA LYS A 20 8.51 -6.63 9.05
C LYS A 20 7.87 -6.44 10.42
N GLN A 21 8.64 -5.97 11.39
CA GLN A 21 8.12 -5.70 12.74
C GLN A 21 7.02 -4.61 12.73
N ALA A 22 7.20 -3.53 11.97
CA ALA A 22 6.20 -2.47 11.88
C ALA A 22 4.91 -2.96 11.20
N LEU A 23 5.04 -3.77 10.16
CA LEU A 23 3.90 -4.37 9.46
C LEU A 23 3.15 -5.36 10.36
N ASP A 24 3.87 -6.23 11.08
CA ASP A 24 3.27 -7.17 12.02
C ASP A 24 2.46 -6.44 13.11
N MET A 25 2.98 -5.34 13.65
CA MET A 25 2.26 -4.49 14.60
C MET A 25 1.03 -3.82 13.99
N LEU A 26 1.16 -3.27 12.77
CA LEU A 26 0.05 -2.61 12.09
C LEU A 26 -1.10 -3.59 11.80
N LEU A 27 -0.79 -4.83 11.44
CA LEU A 27 -1.77 -5.86 11.10
C LEU A 27 -2.63 -6.31 12.30
N ILE A 28 -2.17 -6.09 13.53
CA ILE A 28 -2.96 -6.39 14.75
C ILE A 28 -4.26 -5.56 14.74
N ASP A 29 -4.14 -4.26 14.48
CA ASP A 29 -5.27 -3.32 14.55
C ASP A 29 -5.94 -3.10 13.19
N ARG A 30 -5.19 -3.20 12.09
CA ARG A 30 -5.63 -2.85 10.73
C ARG A 30 -5.80 -4.03 9.77
N GLY A 31 -5.83 -5.25 10.30
CA GLY A 31 -5.91 -6.46 9.48
C GLY A 31 -7.15 -6.53 8.57
N ASN A 32 -8.26 -5.90 8.96
CA ASN A 32 -9.50 -5.87 8.16
C ASN A 32 -9.36 -4.95 6.95
N GLU A 33 -8.78 -3.77 7.14
CA GLU A 33 -8.51 -2.80 6.09
C GLU A 33 -7.54 -3.37 5.04
N PHE A 34 -6.52 -4.10 5.49
CA PHE A 34 -5.62 -4.83 4.59
C PHE A 34 -6.38 -5.87 3.75
N ARG A 35 -7.28 -6.65 4.36
CA ARG A 35 -8.11 -7.63 3.62
C ARG A 35 -9.08 -6.96 2.64
N GLU A 36 -9.66 -5.83 3.02
CA GLU A 36 -10.52 -5.05 2.15
C GLU A 36 -9.76 -4.60 0.90
N LEU A 37 -8.61 -3.95 1.07
CA LEU A 37 -7.76 -3.56 -0.05
C LEU A 37 -7.32 -4.77 -0.88
N ALA A 38 -6.95 -5.88 -0.25
CA ALA A 38 -6.57 -7.09 -0.98
C ALA A 38 -7.70 -7.66 -1.83
N SER A 39 -8.95 -7.65 -1.34
CA SER A 39 -10.10 -8.10 -2.12
C SER A 39 -10.34 -7.25 -3.38
N VAL A 40 -9.98 -5.96 -3.33
CA VAL A 40 -10.10 -5.04 -4.46
C VAL A 40 -8.92 -5.16 -5.41
N LEU A 41 -7.70 -5.25 -4.88
CA LEU A 41 -6.47 -5.23 -5.68
C LEU A 41 -6.15 -6.60 -6.29
N LEU A 42 -6.53 -7.69 -5.62
CA LEU A 42 -6.26 -9.08 -5.98
C LEU A 42 -7.55 -9.92 -6.20
N PRO A 43 -8.48 -9.53 -7.10
CA PRO A 43 -9.71 -10.29 -7.32
C PRO A 43 -9.46 -11.52 -8.19
N GLY A 44 -10.00 -12.67 -7.76
CA GLY A 44 -10.17 -13.89 -8.56
C GLY A 44 -8.87 -14.63 -8.96
N SER A 45 -8.87 -15.97 -8.82
CA SER A 45 -7.76 -16.92 -9.09
C SER A 45 -6.44 -16.75 -8.31
N LYS A 46 -6.10 -15.53 -7.89
CA LYS A 46 -5.05 -15.24 -6.90
C LYS A 46 -5.68 -15.18 -5.52
N SER A 47 -6.09 -16.33 -4.98
CA SER A 47 -6.49 -16.42 -3.57
C SER A 47 -5.39 -15.78 -2.70
N LEU A 48 -5.75 -15.11 -1.61
CA LEU A 48 -4.79 -14.71 -0.56
C LEU A 48 -3.86 -15.86 -0.16
N SER A 49 -4.33 -17.11 -0.28
CA SER A 49 -3.56 -18.34 -0.04
C SER A 49 -2.53 -18.68 -1.14
N SER A 50 -2.67 -18.11 -2.34
CA SER A 50 -1.78 -18.34 -3.50
C SER A 50 -0.72 -17.25 -3.69
N MET A 51 -0.84 -16.12 -2.97
CA MET A 51 0.13 -15.04 -2.98
C MET A 51 0.80 -14.96 -1.59
N PRO A 52 1.96 -15.62 -1.40
CA PRO A 52 2.84 -15.32 -0.28
C PRO A 52 3.12 -13.81 -0.25
N HIS A 53 3.19 -13.23 0.94
CA HIS A 53 3.54 -11.81 1.13
C HIS A 53 2.55 -10.80 0.53
N TRP A 54 1.26 -11.14 0.50
CA TRP A 54 0.24 -10.20 0.02
C TRP A 54 0.17 -8.94 0.89
N GLN A 55 0.46 -9.03 2.19
CA GLN A 55 0.44 -7.88 3.09
C GLN A 55 1.50 -6.84 2.69
N GLU A 56 2.71 -7.28 2.34
CA GLU A 56 3.80 -6.45 1.88
C GLU A 56 3.45 -5.77 0.54
N PHE A 57 2.75 -6.49 -0.35
CA PHE A 57 2.22 -5.90 -1.58
C PHE A 57 1.20 -4.79 -1.30
N ILE A 58 0.26 -5.03 -0.38
CA ILE A 58 -0.74 -4.02 0.02
C ILE A 58 -0.05 -2.82 0.67
N LEU A 59 0.93 -3.03 1.53
CA LEU A 59 1.69 -1.95 2.15
C LEU A 59 2.43 -1.10 1.11
N ASN A 60 3.08 -1.73 0.12
CA ASN A 60 3.71 -1.03 -0.98
C ASN A 60 2.73 -0.16 -1.75
N PHE A 61 1.56 -0.70 -2.06
CA PHE A 61 0.49 0.05 -2.69
C PHE A 61 0.06 1.27 -1.84
N CYS A 62 -0.07 1.09 -0.53
CA CYS A 62 -0.42 2.19 0.39
C CYS A 62 0.62 3.32 0.38
N LEU A 63 1.92 2.97 0.39
CA LEU A 63 3.01 3.95 0.30
C LEU A 63 2.99 4.70 -1.03
N ASP A 64 2.66 4.01 -2.14
CA ASP A 64 2.52 4.61 -3.46
C ASP A 64 1.34 5.58 -3.55
N VAL A 65 0.24 5.30 -2.85
CA VAL A 65 -0.91 6.21 -2.73
C VAL A 65 -0.52 7.48 -1.99
N GLU A 66 0.19 7.37 -0.88
CA GLU A 66 0.65 8.53 -0.11
C GLU A 66 1.59 9.43 -0.90
N GLU A 67 2.56 8.82 -1.60
CA GLU A 67 3.46 9.55 -2.48
C GLU A 67 2.67 10.30 -3.56
N SER A 68 1.71 9.61 -4.20
CA SER A 68 0.85 10.21 -5.23
C SER A 68 0.02 11.37 -4.66
N PHE A 69 -0.52 11.25 -3.44
CA PHE A 69 -1.25 12.31 -2.76
C PHE A 69 -0.37 13.53 -2.48
N LYS A 70 0.88 13.32 -2.06
CA LYS A 70 1.85 14.41 -1.88
C LYS A 70 2.16 15.10 -3.20
N THR A 71 2.26 14.36 -4.30
CA THR A 71 2.43 14.96 -5.62
C THR A 71 1.19 15.71 -6.10
N TRP A 72 -0.03 15.17 -5.91
CA TRP A 72 -1.28 15.84 -6.30
C TRP A 72 -1.53 17.14 -5.52
N SER A 73 -1.13 17.17 -4.24
CA SER A 73 -1.24 18.34 -3.39
C SER A 73 -0.10 19.35 -3.56
N GLY A 74 0.84 19.10 -4.48
CA GLY A 74 2.00 19.97 -4.72
C GLY A 74 3.06 19.96 -3.62
N LYS A 75 2.96 19.05 -2.64
CA LYS A 75 3.97 18.87 -1.59
C LYS A 75 5.25 18.22 -2.13
N ASN A 76 5.11 17.35 -3.13
CA ASN A 76 6.22 16.76 -3.87
C ASN A 76 6.22 17.26 -5.32
N SER A 77 7.40 17.41 -5.91
CA SER A 77 7.56 17.70 -7.33
C SER A 77 7.02 16.56 -8.19
N LEU A 78 6.48 16.90 -9.35
CA LEU A 78 6.11 15.93 -10.38
C LEU A 78 7.38 15.31 -10.98
N VAL A 79 7.44 13.99 -11.01
CA VAL A 79 8.41 13.25 -11.83
C VAL A 79 7.71 12.71 -13.09
N LYS A 80 8.49 12.33 -14.11
CA LYS A 80 7.94 11.92 -15.42
C LYS A 80 6.92 10.77 -15.33
N SER A 81 7.04 9.90 -14.33
CA SER A 81 6.17 8.75 -14.09
C SER A 81 4.98 9.02 -13.16
N SER A 82 4.91 10.19 -12.50
CA SER A 82 3.85 10.50 -11.52
C SER A 82 2.45 10.40 -12.11
N PRO A 83 2.16 10.92 -13.32
CA PRO A 83 0.81 10.81 -13.90
C PRO A 83 0.39 9.35 -14.18
N GLN A 84 1.31 8.53 -14.68
CA GLN A 84 1.04 7.11 -15.00
C GLN A 84 0.81 6.30 -13.71
N LYS A 85 1.59 6.57 -12.67
CA LYS A 85 1.43 5.95 -11.34
C LYS A 85 0.07 6.30 -10.73
N ALA A 86 -0.29 7.59 -10.75
CA ALA A 86 -1.57 8.09 -10.29
C ALA A 86 -2.76 7.45 -11.02
N LEU A 87 -2.72 7.39 -12.36
CA LEU A 87 -3.78 6.75 -13.15
C LEU A 87 -3.88 5.25 -12.88
N THR A 88 -2.76 4.58 -12.61
CA THR A 88 -2.73 3.14 -12.30
C THR A 88 -3.40 2.86 -10.95
N ILE A 89 -3.08 3.64 -9.92
CA ILE A 89 -3.73 3.57 -8.60
C ILE A 89 -5.25 3.76 -8.75
N LEU A 90 -5.66 4.83 -9.44
CA LEU A 90 -7.08 5.13 -9.62
C LEU A 90 -7.80 4.01 -10.37
N ARG A 91 -7.20 3.47 -11.44
CA ARG A 91 -7.77 2.35 -12.22
C ARG A 91 -7.92 1.08 -11.38
N GLN A 92 -6.95 0.77 -10.53
CA GLN A 92 -7.00 -0.44 -9.70
C GLN A 92 -8.09 -0.34 -8.62
N LEU A 93 -8.24 0.82 -7.97
CA LEU A 93 -9.23 1.01 -6.90
C LEU A 93 -10.64 1.24 -7.44
N SER A 94 -10.78 1.88 -8.61
CA SER A 94 -12.08 2.14 -9.22
C SER A 94 -12.70 0.92 -9.89
N ARG A 95 -11.93 -0.17 -10.07
CA ARG A 95 -12.43 -1.41 -10.65
C ARG A 95 -13.66 -1.89 -9.87
N ASP A 96 -14.74 -2.10 -10.62
CA ASP A 96 -16.05 -2.54 -10.13
C ASP A 96 -16.69 -1.61 -9.09
N LYS A 97 -16.24 -0.34 -9.00
CA LYS A 97 -16.86 0.68 -8.15
C LYS A 97 -17.82 1.53 -8.96
N THR A 98 -18.98 1.80 -8.36
CA THR A 98 -20.07 2.54 -9.00
C THR A 98 -20.19 3.97 -8.49
N SER A 99 -19.45 4.33 -7.43
CA SER A 99 -19.48 5.68 -6.85
C SER A 99 -18.09 6.20 -6.49
N MET A 100 -17.95 7.52 -6.56
CA MET A 100 -16.74 8.23 -6.11
C MET A 100 -16.49 8.03 -4.61
N ASN A 101 -17.55 7.86 -3.80
CA ASN A 101 -17.43 7.63 -2.37
C ASN A 101 -16.70 6.33 -2.05
N GLN A 102 -16.95 5.25 -2.80
CA GLN A 102 -16.24 3.99 -2.63
C GLN A 102 -14.75 4.12 -3.00
N LEU A 103 -14.44 4.84 -4.08
CA LEU A 103 -13.06 5.11 -4.47
C LEU A 103 -12.34 5.95 -3.41
N ALA A 104 -12.98 7.02 -2.93
CA ALA A 104 -12.44 7.88 -1.89
C ALA A 104 -12.19 7.11 -0.59
N HIS A 105 -13.10 6.20 -0.21
CA HIS A 105 -12.92 5.34 0.96
C HIS A 105 -11.64 4.49 0.86
N LEU A 106 -11.44 3.79 -0.25
CA LEU A 106 -10.26 2.94 -0.45
C LEU A 106 -8.95 3.75 -0.52
N LEU A 107 -9.00 4.92 -1.14
CA LEU A 107 -7.87 5.85 -1.16
C LEU A 107 -7.51 6.34 0.24
N ASN A 108 -8.51 6.68 1.05
CA ASN A 108 -8.32 7.13 2.43
C ASN A 108 -7.77 6.02 3.32
N ILE A 109 -8.27 4.78 3.18
CA ILE A 109 -7.69 3.61 3.87
C ILE A 109 -6.22 3.48 3.50
N SER A 110 -5.91 3.45 2.20
CA SER A 110 -4.53 3.28 1.71
C SER A 110 -3.61 4.38 2.25
N TYR A 111 -4.07 5.63 2.23
CA TYR A 111 -3.34 6.77 2.78
C TYR A 111 -3.12 6.64 4.29
N ASN A 112 -4.14 6.31 5.08
CA ASN A 112 -4.01 6.19 6.54
C ASN A 112 -3.06 5.06 6.93
N LEU A 113 -3.16 3.89 6.30
CA LEU A 113 -2.26 2.76 6.56
C LEU A 113 -0.80 3.11 6.29
N SER A 114 -0.53 3.90 5.24
CA SER A 114 0.84 4.36 4.94
C SER A 114 1.42 5.24 6.06
N LEU A 115 0.61 6.14 6.63
CA LEU A 115 1.03 7.05 7.69
C LEU A 115 1.21 6.30 9.01
N GLU A 116 0.27 5.43 9.35
CA GLU A 116 0.36 4.59 10.55
C GLU A 116 1.58 3.67 10.49
N PHE A 117 1.84 3.03 9.35
CA PHE A 117 3.06 2.24 9.13
C PHE A 117 4.32 3.07 9.39
N LYS A 118 4.45 4.25 8.76
CA LYS A 118 5.63 5.11 8.92
C LYS A 118 5.81 5.56 10.37
N GLU A 119 4.71 5.80 11.08
CA GLU A 119 4.72 6.19 12.47
C GLU A 119 5.20 5.05 13.38
N ILE A 120 4.69 3.83 13.18
CA ILE A 120 5.16 2.63 13.89
C ILE A 120 6.64 2.41 13.59
N TYR A 121 7.00 2.38 12.30
CA TYR A 121 8.39 2.22 11.86
C TYR A 121 9.30 3.25 12.53
N ARG A 122 8.93 4.53 12.56
CA ARG A 122 9.74 5.58 13.19
C ARG A 122 9.96 5.34 14.70
N ARG A 123 9.01 4.73 15.40
CA ARG A 123 9.07 4.47 16.84
C ARG A 123 9.85 3.21 17.22
N LEU A 124 9.96 2.24 16.30
CA LEU A 124 10.83 1.08 16.49
C LEU A 124 12.29 1.54 16.54
N ARG A 125 13.07 1.00 17.47
CA ARG A 125 14.50 1.34 17.64
C ARG A 125 15.35 0.54 16.69
#